data_AF-A0A959IBX9-F1
#
_entry.id   AF-A0A959IBX9-F1
#
_cell.length_a   1.000
_cell.length_b   1.000
_cell.length_c   1.000
_cell.angle_alpha   90.00
_cell.angle_beta   90.00
_cell.angle_gamma   90.00
#
_symmetry.space_group_name_H-M   'P 1'
#
loop_
_entity.id
_entity.type
_entity.pdbx_description
1 polymer ?
#
loop_
_entity_poly.entity_id
_entity_poly.type
_entity_poly.pdbx_seq_one_letter_code
_entity_poly.pdbx_strand_id
1 'polypeptide(L)'
;MPTADLIRQRLARQQMTSSTCRTPAEVVSWLGGMQAQDYEHSKWAIGLRLPDSTVQLVDQAIADRNILRSWIMRGTLHWAAADDLHWMLDLLAPRLLAGSAGRHRQLGLEPADFRRSRSILENALSGRAPLTRKEVAEEYQRAGLDTSGQRLYHLLQRAGLEKIICFGPKQGTQFTFTLLEHSAATK
;
A
#
# COMPACT_ATOMS: atom_id res chain seq x y z
N MET A 1 -13.83 -14.87 -31.23
CA MET A 1 -12.38 -14.56 -31.19
C MET A 1 -11.64 -15.82 -30.74
N PRO A 2 -10.65 -16.31 -31.51
CA PRO A 2 -9.79 -17.41 -31.11
C PRO A 2 -9.04 -17.15 -29.78
N THR A 3 -8.80 -18.20 -28.98
CA THR A 3 -8.08 -18.10 -27.69
C THR A 3 -6.68 -17.50 -27.85
N ALA A 4 -5.98 -17.84 -28.93
CA ALA A 4 -4.65 -17.30 -29.21
C ALA A 4 -4.66 -15.77 -29.40
N ASP A 5 -5.71 -15.23 -30.02
CA ASP A 5 -5.86 -13.78 -30.19
C ASP A 5 -6.13 -13.10 -28.86
N LEU A 6 -6.95 -13.70 -28.01
CA LEU A 6 -7.20 -13.18 -26.66
C LEU A 6 -5.92 -13.17 -25.81
N ILE A 7 -5.09 -14.21 -25.89
CA ILE A 7 -3.79 -14.28 -25.19
C ILE A 7 -2.87 -13.17 -25.68
N ARG A 8 -2.72 -13.01 -27.00
CA ARG A 8 -1.90 -11.93 -27.59
C ARG A 8 -2.37 -10.56 -27.13
N GLN A 9 -3.69 -10.31 -27.18
CA GLN A 9 -4.26 -9.04 -26.72
C GLN A 9 -4.01 -8.82 -25.22
N ARG A 10 -4.15 -9.85 -24.38
CA ARG A 10 -3.87 -9.75 -22.95
C ARG A 10 -2.41 -9.45 -22.66
N LEU A 11 -1.48 -10.11 -23.33
CA LEU A 11 -0.03 -9.84 -23.16
C LEU A 11 0.33 -8.41 -23.58
N ALA A 12 -0.21 -7.94 -24.69
CA ALA A 12 -0.04 -6.55 -25.13
C ALA A 12 -0.66 -5.56 -24.13
N ARG A 13 -1.89 -5.82 -23.68
CA ARG A 13 -2.58 -4.98 -22.67
C ARG A 13 -1.98 -5.09 -21.28
N GLN A 14 -1.17 -6.11 -20.98
CA GLN A 14 -0.38 -6.18 -19.75
C GLN A 14 1.01 -5.54 -19.93
N GLN A 15 1.26 -4.85 -21.04
CA GLN A 15 2.51 -4.16 -21.36
C GLN A 15 3.72 -5.11 -21.43
N MET A 16 3.51 -6.41 -21.73
CA MET A 16 4.59 -7.41 -21.73
C MET A 16 5.25 -7.61 -23.11
N THR A 17 4.51 -7.39 -24.19
CA THR A 17 5.04 -7.57 -25.57
C THR A 17 5.23 -6.26 -26.32
N SER A 18 4.46 -5.24 -25.95
CA SER A 18 4.50 -3.89 -26.49
C SER A 18 4.12 -2.95 -25.36
N SER A 19 5.09 -2.20 -24.83
CA SER A 19 4.83 -1.25 -23.76
C SER A 19 4.72 0.16 -24.31
N THR A 20 3.73 0.90 -23.80
CA THR A 20 3.54 2.34 -24.04
C THR A 20 3.85 3.16 -22.80
N CYS A 21 4.08 2.50 -21.67
CA CYS A 21 4.45 3.13 -20.42
C CYS A 21 5.92 3.57 -20.46
N ARG A 22 6.20 4.72 -19.85
CA ARG A 22 7.50 5.39 -19.75
C ARG A 22 7.96 5.54 -18.30
N THR A 23 7.05 5.35 -17.34
CA THR A 23 7.38 5.40 -15.91
C THR A 23 6.80 4.20 -15.15
N PRO A 24 7.39 3.85 -13.98
CA PRO A 24 6.81 2.85 -13.08
C PRO A 24 5.37 3.17 -12.67
N ALA A 25 5.04 4.45 -12.44
CA ALA A 25 3.70 4.88 -12.06
C ALA A 25 2.68 4.65 -13.19
N GLU A 26 3.05 4.93 -14.45
CA GLU A 26 2.19 4.64 -15.60
C GLU A 26 1.89 3.13 -15.72
N VAL A 27 2.87 2.25 -15.47
CA VAL A 27 2.66 0.79 -15.46
C VAL A 27 1.66 0.39 -14.37
N VAL A 28 1.87 0.89 -13.14
CA VAL A 28 1.03 0.54 -11.99
C VAL A 28 -0.40 1.06 -12.17
N SER A 29 -0.57 2.31 -12.63
CA SER A 29 -1.87 2.90 -12.91
C SER A 29 -2.60 2.14 -14.02
N TRP A 30 -1.90 1.84 -15.13
CA TRP A 30 -2.46 1.09 -16.25
C TRP A 30 -3.02 -0.28 -15.85
N LEU A 31 -2.35 -0.98 -14.93
CA LEU A 31 -2.79 -2.28 -14.43
C LEU A 31 -3.84 -2.19 -13.32
N GLY A 32 -4.18 -0.97 -12.88
CA GLY A 32 -5.10 -0.74 -11.75
C GLY A 32 -4.53 -1.23 -10.42
N GLY A 33 -3.20 -1.25 -10.28
CA GLY A 33 -2.46 -1.72 -9.12
C GLY A 33 -1.79 -3.10 -9.31
N MET A 34 -0.69 -3.32 -8.60
CA MET A 34 0.14 -4.53 -8.74
C MET A 34 0.45 -5.17 -7.41
N GLN A 35 0.22 -6.47 -7.26
CA GLN A 35 0.44 -7.17 -6.00
C GLN A 35 1.92 -7.07 -5.56
N ALA A 36 2.13 -6.70 -4.31
CA ALA A 36 3.42 -6.34 -3.73
C ALA A 36 3.63 -6.99 -2.36
N GLN A 37 3.21 -8.24 -2.19
CA GLN A 37 3.48 -8.98 -0.94
C GLN A 37 4.97 -9.29 -0.85
N ASP A 38 5.52 -9.83 -1.94
CA ASP A 38 6.96 -9.93 -2.16
C ASP A 38 7.45 -8.63 -2.83
N TYR A 39 8.31 -7.91 -2.13
CA TYR A 39 8.74 -6.57 -2.51
C TYR A 39 9.66 -6.59 -3.74
N GLU A 40 10.69 -7.45 -3.76
CA GLU A 40 11.67 -7.46 -4.86
C GLU A 40 11.05 -8.04 -6.14
N HIS A 41 10.25 -9.11 -6.04
CA HIS A 41 9.55 -9.66 -7.21
C HIS A 41 8.55 -8.65 -7.80
N SER A 42 7.90 -7.85 -6.96
CA SER A 42 6.99 -6.82 -7.46
C SER A 42 7.70 -5.71 -8.22
N LYS A 43 8.92 -5.34 -7.81
CA LYS A 43 9.77 -4.39 -8.56
C LYS A 43 10.18 -4.97 -9.91
N TRP A 44 10.58 -6.23 -9.95
CA TRP A 44 10.89 -6.92 -11.20
C TRP A 44 9.67 -6.97 -12.14
N ALA A 45 8.47 -7.24 -11.61
CA ALA A 45 7.25 -7.27 -12.39
C ALA A 45 6.90 -5.90 -13.02
N ILE A 46 7.23 -4.80 -12.35
CA ILE A 46 7.12 -3.44 -12.92
C ILE A 46 8.16 -3.28 -14.04
N GLY A 47 9.43 -3.57 -13.76
CA GLY A 47 10.52 -3.41 -14.72
C GLY A 47 10.34 -4.24 -16.00
N LEU A 48 9.81 -5.46 -15.91
CA LEU A 48 9.48 -6.32 -17.07
C LEU A 48 8.56 -5.62 -18.09
N ARG A 49 7.74 -4.68 -17.62
CA ARG A 49 6.73 -3.97 -18.42
C ARG A 49 7.20 -2.58 -18.86
N LEU A 50 8.43 -2.21 -18.52
CA LEU A 50 8.99 -0.91 -18.79
C LEU A 50 10.30 -1.08 -19.57
N PRO A 51 10.32 -0.77 -20.89
CA PRO A 51 11.51 -0.90 -21.72
C PRO A 51 12.70 -0.13 -21.14
N ASP A 52 13.89 -0.73 -21.24
CA ASP A 52 15.17 -0.16 -20.77
C ASP A 52 15.18 0.29 -19.30
N SER A 53 14.29 -0.25 -18.48
CA SER A 53 14.20 0.09 -17.06
C SER A 53 15.29 -0.57 -16.22
N THR A 54 15.62 0.10 -15.12
CA THR A 54 16.53 -0.40 -14.09
C THR A 54 15.81 -0.55 -12.76
N VAL A 55 16.36 -1.36 -11.86
CA VAL A 55 15.80 -1.46 -10.49
C VAL A 55 15.83 -0.11 -9.77
N GLN A 56 16.86 0.70 -10.04
CA GLN A 56 17.02 2.04 -9.47
C GLN A 56 15.90 2.98 -9.93
N LEU A 57 15.43 2.88 -11.17
CA LEU A 57 14.29 3.67 -11.65
C LEU A 57 13.01 3.35 -10.86
N VAL A 58 12.78 2.07 -10.53
CA VAL A 58 11.63 1.66 -9.72
C VAL A 58 11.81 2.10 -8.27
N ASP A 59 13.01 1.95 -7.70
CA ASP A 59 13.30 2.42 -6.34
C ASP A 59 13.14 3.94 -6.21
N GLN A 60 13.55 4.70 -7.22
CA GLN A 60 13.35 6.15 -7.25
C GLN A 60 11.86 6.50 -7.31
N ALA A 61 11.05 5.80 -8.12
CA ALA A 61 9.61 6.03 -8.14
C ALA A 61 8.91 5.74 -6.80
N ILE A 62 9.44 4.80 -6.01
CA ILE A 62 8.97 4.52 -4.65
C ILE A 62 9.42 5.64 -3.70
N ALA A 63 10.69 6.07 -3.78
CA ALA A 63 11.25 7.12 -2.95
C ALA A 63 10.55 8.48 -3.17
N ASP A 64 10.28 8.82 -4.44
CA ASP A 64 9.56 10.01 -4.87
C ASP A 64 8.05 9.92 -4.65
N ARG A 65 7.56 8.80 -4.10
CA ARG A 65 6.15 8.54 -3.81
C ARG A 65 5.24 8.54 -5.03
N ASN A 66 5.79 8.40 -6.25
CA ASN A 66 5.01 8.25 -7.48
C ASN A 66 4.20 6.93 -7.49
N ILE A 67 4.71 5.91 -6.83
CA ILE A 67 3.98 4.69 -6.50
C ILE A 67 4.03 4.42 -5.00
N LEU A 68 2.88 4.04 -4.44
CA LEU A 68 2.67 3.83 -3.02
C LEU A 68 2.26 2.38 -2.76
N ARG A 69 2.80 1.79 -1.68
CA ARG A 69 2.40 0.45 -1.24
C ARG A 69 1.40 0.55 -0.11
N SER A 70 0.26 -0.14 -0.25
CA SER A 70 -0.79 -0.18 0.77
C SER A 70 -1.63 -1.46 0.66
N TRP A 71 -2.56 -1.65 1.59
CA TRP A 71 -3.56 -2.70 1.55
C TRP A 71 -4.76 -2.23 0.73
N ILE A 72 -4.96 -2.85 -0.44
CA ILE A 72 -6.08 -2.55 -1.33
C ILE A 72 -6.79 -3.85 -1.73
N MET A 73 -6.80 -4.26 -3.00
CA MET A 73 -7.55 -5.41 -3.50
C MET A 73 -7.36 -6.66 -2.62
N ARG A 74 -8.48 -7.26 -2.21
CA ARG A 74 -8.52 -8.45 -1.32
C ARG A 74 -7.82 -8.27 0.04
N GLY A 75 -7.50 -7.04 0.45
CA GLY A 75 -6.80 -6.75 1.69
C GLY A 75 -5.33 -7.13 1.69
N THR A 76 -4.72 -7.40 0.53
CA THR A 76 -3.29 -7.72 0.41
C THR A 76 -2.49 -6.50 -0.05
N LEU A 77 -1.17 -6.57 0.13
CA LEU A 77 -0.27 -5.48 -0.25
C LEU A 77 -0.18 -5.36 -1.77
N HIS A 78 -0.35 -4.14 -2.27
CA HIS A 78 -0.15 -3.79 -3.67
C HIS A 78 0.56 -2.44 -3.79
N TRP A 79 1.23 -2.24 -4.91
CA TRP A 79 1.54 -0.91 -5.46
C TRP A 79 0.28 -0.31 -6.08
N ALA A 80 0.06 0.97 -5.82
CA ALA A 80 -0.86 1.85 -6.54
C ALA A 80 -0.08 3.09 -7.00
N ALA A 81 -0.49 3.70 -8.11
CA ALA A 81 0.00 5.03 -8.42
C ALA A 81 -0.51 6.02 -7.35
N ALA A 82 0.27 7.05 -7.06
CA ALA A 82 -0.07 8.02 -6.01
C ALA A 82 -1.46 8.63 -6.20
N ASP A 83 -1.76 9.03 -7.44
CA ASP A 83 -3.03 9.64 -7.85
C ASP A 83 -4.22 8.68 -7.71
N ASP A 84 -3.95 7.37 -7.75
CA ASP A 84 -5.00 6.35 -7.73
C ASP A 84 -5.37 5.85 -6.33
N LEU A 85 -4.43 5.90 -5.38
CA LEU A 85 -4.59 5.22 -4.10
C LEU A 85 -5.81 5.70 -3.31
N HIS A 86 -6.11 7.00 -3.35
CA HIS A 86 -7.22 7.57 -2.58
C HIS A 86 -8.59 7.06 -3.06
N TRP A 87 -8.87 7.12 -4.36
CA TRP A 87 -10.16 6.64 -4.89
C TRP A 87 -10.26 5.12 -4.81
N MET A 88 -9.14 4.40 -4.97
CA MET A 88 -9.11 2.94 -4.77
C MET A 88 -9.50 2.57 -3.34
N LEU A 89 -8.99 3.30 -2.36
CA LEU A 89 -9.34 3.10 -0.95
C LEU A 89 -10.81 3.45 -0.68
N ASP A 90 -11.36 4.53 -1.26
CA ASP A 90 -12.80 4.85 -1.15
C ASP A 90 -13.68 3.70 -1.64
N LEU A 91 -13.29 3.08 -2.76
CA LEU A 91 -14.04 1.99 -3.36
C LEU A 91 -13.89 0.67 -2.58
N LEU A 92 -12.67 0.33 -2.17
CA LEU A 92 -12.33 -1.01 -1.69
C LEU A 92 -12.41 -1.15 -0.17
N ALA A 93 -12.06 -0.11 0.58
CA ALA A 93 -11.97 -0.19 2.04
C ALA A 93 -13.30 -0.57 2.71
N PRO A 94 -14.48 -0.03 2.34
CA PRO A 94 -15.73 -0.36 3.04
C PRO A 94 -16.02 -1.86 3.11
N ARG A 95 -15.82 -2.59 1.99
CA ARG A 95 -16.03 -4.03 1.93
C ARG A 95 -14.98 -4.81 2.73
N LEU A 96 -13.72 -4.39 2.68
CA LEU A 96 -12.63 -5.03 3.42
C LEU A 96 -12.81 -4.87 4.93
N LEU A 97 -13.21 -3.68 5.36
CA LEU A 97 -13.47 -3.37 6.76
C LEU A 97 -14.66 -4.16 7.32
N ALA A 98 -15.74 -4.29 6.54
CA ALA A 98 -16.87 -5.14 6.90
C ALA A 98 -16.43 -6.62 7.03
N GLY A 99 -15.61 -7.12 6.10
CA GLY A 99 -15.08 -8.49 6.14
C GLY A 99 -14.20 -8.77 7.36
N SER A 100 -13.43 -7.79 7.83
CA SER A 100 -12.54 -7.93 8.98
C SER A 100 -13.26 -7.83 10.34
N ALA A 101 -14.53 -7.42 10.39
CA ALA A 101 -15.25 -7.16 11.65
C ALA A 101 -15.31 -8.38 12.59
N GLY A 102 -15.50 -9.58 12.04
CA GLY A 102 -15.48 -10.82 12.82
C GLY A 102 -14.12 -11.08 13.46
N ARG A 103 -13.03 -10.88 12.70
CA ARG A 103 -11.67 -11.05 13.22
C ARG A 103 -11.32 -10.00 14.26
N HIS A 104 -11.75 -8.75 14.07
CA HIS A 104 -11.55 -7.70 15.07
C HIS A 104 -12.18 -8.05 16.42
N ARG A 105 -13.42 -8.58 16.43
CA ARG A 105 -14.06 -9.06 17.67
C ARG A 105 -13.27 -10.18 18.35
N GLN A 106 -12.79 -11.17 17.59
CA GLN A 106 -11.97 -12.26 18.14
C GLN A 106 -10.66 -11.77 18.76
N LEU A 107 -10.12 -10.67 18.25
CA LEU A 107 -8.90 -10.04 18.77
C LEU A 107 -9.18 -9.04 19.90
N GLY A 108 -10.46 -8.83 20.28
CA GLY A 108 -10.86 -7.82 21.25
C GLY A 108 -10.56 -6.40 20.79
N LEU A 109 -10.59 -6.13 19.48
CA LEU A 109 -10.37 -4.80 18.91
C LEU A 109 -11.70 -4.04 18.84
N GLU A 110 -11.77 -2.91 19.55
CA GLU A 110 -12.96 -2.08 19.63
C GLU A 110 -12.84 -0.79 18.80
N PRO A 111 -13.95 -0.09 18.48
CA PRO A 111 -13.89 1.21 17.81
C PRO A 111 -12.98 2.24 18.48
N ALA A 112 -12.87 2.18 19.82
CA ALA A 112 -11.97 3.05 20.58
C ALA A 112 -10.48 2.76 20.28
N ASP A 113 -10.10 1.50 20.09
CA ASP A 113 -8.73 1.11 19.75
C ASP A 113 -8.30 1.72 18.41
N PHE A 114 -9.18 1.70 17.41
CA PHE A 114 -8.89 2.28 16.09
C PHE A 114 -8.77 3.80 16.13
N ARG A 115 -9.64 4.49 16.88
CA ARG A 115 -9.51 5.96 17.09
C ARG A 115 -8.20 6.32 17.81
N ARG A 116 -7.81 5.52 18.81
CA ARG A 116 -6.56 5.71 19.53
C ARG A 116 -5.35 5.45 18.62
N SER A 117 -5.40 4.36 17.86
CA SER A 117 -4.38 4.01 16.86
C SER A 117 -4.18 5.12 15.85
N ARG A 118 -5.25 5.69 15.29
CA ARG A 118 -5.19 6.86 14.40
C ARG A 118 -4.45 8.02 15.05
N SER A 119 -4.89 8.43 16.24
CA SER A 119 -4.32 9.58 16.95
C SER A 119 -2.83 9.39 17.24
N ILE A 120 -2.43 8.17 17.64
CA ILE A 120 -1.02 7.85 17.90
C ILE A 120 -0.20 7.91 16.61
N LEU A 121 -0.68 7.32 15.51
CA LEU A 121 0.01 7.34 14.23
C LEU A 121 0.18 8.75 13.68
N GLU A 122 -0.89 9.55 13.69
CA GLU A 122 -0.87 10.95 13.24
C GLU A 122 0.16 11.75 14.05
N ASN A 123 0.17 11.62 15.38
CA ASN A 123 1.15 12.31 16.22
C ASN A 123 2.58 11.80 16.04
N ALA A 124 2.77 10.48 15.91
CA ALA A 124 4.09 9.86 15.84
C ALA A 124 4.76 10.05 14.46
N LEU A 125 3.98 10.28 13.40
CA LEU A 125 4.47 10.44 12.03
C LEU A 125 4.40 11.89 11.53
N SER A 126 3.66 12.79 12.20
CA SER A 126 3.60 14.20 11.83
C SER A 126 4.99 14.86 11.94
N GLY A 127 5.47 15.43 10.84
CA GLY A 127 6.77 16.12 10.78
C GLY A 127 7.99 15.24 11.09
N ARG A 128 7.85 13.92 11.03
CA ARG A 128 8.88 12.94 11.41
C ARG A 128 9.23 12.01 10.25
N ALA A 129 10.38 11.35 10.39
CA ALA A 129 10.79 10.28 9.49
C ALA A 129 9.81 9.08 9.57
N PRO A 130 9.73 8.24 8.52
CA PRO A 130 8.94 7.01 8.56
C PRO A 130 9.32 6.11 9.73
N LEU A 131 8.34 5.41 10.33
CA LEU A 131 8.56 4.50 11.44
C LEU A 131 8.49 3.04 11.02
N THR A 132 9.42 2.22 11.49
CA THR A 132 9.35 0.76 11.35
C THR A 132 8.14 0.19 12.10
N ARG A 133 7.74 -1.04 11.75
CA ARG A 133 6.69 -1.77 12.49
C ARG A 133 7.00 -1.88 13.99
N LYS A 134 8.28 -2.03 14.36
CA LYS A 134 8.72 -2.13 15.75
C LYS A 134 8.51 -0.81 16.48
N GLU A 135 8.94 0.30 15.89
CA GLU A 135 8.78 1.63 16.50
C GLU A 135 7.30 2.00 16.65
N VAL A 136 6.44 1.68 15.67
CA VAL A 136 4.98 1.88 15.83
C VAL A 136 4.43 1.05 17.00
N ALA A 137 4.91 -0.18 17.19
CA ALA A 137 4.50 -1.01 18.32
C ALA A 137 4.92 -0.38 19.67
N GLU A 138 6.12 0.20 19.74
CA GLU A 138 6.62 0.91 20.92
C GLU A 138 5.79 2.17 21.21
N GLU A 139 5.40 2.94 20.18
CA GLU A 139 4.48 4.08 20.34
C GLU A 139 3.13 3.64 20.90
N TYR A 140 2.58 2.53 20.39
CA TYR A 140 1.31 1.97 20.88
C TYR A 140 1.41 1.50 22.33
N GLN A 141 2.49 0.81 22.69
CA GLN A 141 2.73 0.32 24.04
C GLN A 141 2.93 1.46 25.04
N ARG A 142 3.70 2.49 24.67
CA ARG A 142 3.87 3.71 25.50
C ARG A 142 2.54 4.42 25.72
N ALA A 143 1.65 4.37 24.73
CA ALA A 143 0.29 4.85 24.85
C ALA A 143 -0.68 3.82 25.45
N GLY A 144 -0.26 2.67 25.96
CA GLY A 144 -1.13 1.68 26.60
C GLY A 144 -2.14 0.99 25.66
N LEU A 145 -1.81 0.88 24.37
CA LEU A 145 -2.59 0.13 23.38
C LEU A 145 -1.96 -1.26 23.16
N ASP A 146 -2.72 -2.32 23.43
CA ASP A 146 -2.22 -3.69 23.30
C ASP A 146 -1.92 -4.07 21.84
N THR A 147 -0.69 -4.51 21.60
CA THR A 147 -0.16 -4.94 20.30
C THR A 147 0.02 -6.45 20.19
N SER A 148 -0.43 -7.23 21.17
CA SER A 148 -0.23 -8.68 21.26
C SER A 148 -0.83 -9.46 20.09
N GLY A 149 -0.24 -10.62 19.78
CA GLY A 149 -0.69 -11.51 18.72
C GLY A 149 -0.84 -10.80 17.37
N GLN A 150 -2.06 -10.80 16.82
CA GLN A 150 -2.36 -10.17 15.52
C GLN A 150 -2.90 -8.73 15.66
N ARG A 151 -3.07 -8.18 16.87
CA ARG A 151 -3.68 -6.86 17.07
C ARG A 151 -2.93 -5.77 16.32
N LEU A 152 -1.60 -5.72 16.43
CA LEU A 152 -0.78 -4.74 15.71
C LEU A 152 -0.98 -4.77 14.19
N TYR A 153 -1.07 -5.98 13.61
CA TYR A 153 -1.31 -6.12 12.17
C TYR A 153 -2.67 -5.51 11.77
N HIS A 154 -3.72 -5.82 12.51
CA HIS A 154 -5.07 -5.31 12.22
C HIS A 154 -5.22 -3.81 12.48
N LEU A 155 -4.53 -3.26 13.48
CA LEU A 155 -4.47 -1.81 13.72
C LEU A 155 -3.81 -1.09 12.54
N LEU A 156 -2.64 -1.57 12.09
CA LEU A 156 -1.94 -1.01 10.94
C LEU A 156 -2.75 -1.15 9.63
N GLN A 157 -3.33 -2.34 9.40
CA GLN A 157 -4.16 -2.57 8.22
C GLN A 157 -5.39 -1.67 8.22
N ARG A 158 -6.07 -1.50 9.37
CA ARG A 158 -7.19 -0.56 9.51
C ARG A 158 -6.74 0.86 9.17
N ALA A 159 -5.61 1.30 9.72
CA ALA A 159 -5.09 2.64 9.47
C ALA A 159 -4.75 2.88 7.99
N GLY A 160 -4.21 1.87 7.29
CA GLY A 160 -4.00 1.94 5.85
C GLY A 160 -5.29 2.01 5.04
N LEU A 161 -6.31 1.23 5.43
CA LEU A 161 -7.62 1.24 4.79
C LEU A 161 -8.40 2.54 5.03
N GLU A 162 -8.16 3.20 6.17
CA GLU A 162 -8.73 4.50 6.53
C GLU A 162 -7.92 5.69 6.02
N LYS A 163 -6.97 5.47 5.11
CA LYS A 163 -6.15 6.51 4.46
C LYS A 163 -5.27 7.31 5.43
N ILE A 164 -4.89 6.72 6.58
CA ILE A 164 -4.03 7.39 7.55
C ILE A 164 -2.56 7.15 7.21
N ILE A 165 -2.22 5.91 6.87
CA ILE A 165 -0.84 5.52 6.57
C ILE A 165 -0.72 4.79 5.23
N CYS A 166 0.47 4.84 4.65
CA CYS A 166 0.94 3.89 3.66
C CYS A 166 2.33 3.39 4.06
N PHE A 167 2.87 2.44 3.31
CA PHE A 167 4.27 2.06 3.49
C PHE A 167 5.18 3.19 2.98
N GLY A 168 6.25 3.47 3.73
CA GLY A 168 7.30 4.41 3.35
C GLY A 168 8.56 3.73 2.81
N PRO A 169 9.62 4.51 2.51
CA PRO A 169 10.93 3.99 2.16
C PRO A 169 11.48 3.05 3.24
N LYS A 170 12.11 1.94 2.83
CA LYS A 170 12.68 0.97 3.78
C LYS A 170 13.80 1.62 4.61
N GLN A 171 13.89 1.22 5.88
CA GLN A 171 15.05 1.50 6.72
C GLN A 171 15.90 0.23 6.79
N GLY A 172 16.98 0.19 6.01
CA GLY A 172 17.73 -1.03 5.78
C GLY A 172 16.83 -2.13 5.20
N THR A 173 16.67 -3.23 5.93
CA THR A 173 15.79 -4.34 5.52
C THR A 173 14.34 -4.19 5.99
N GLN A 174 14.05 -3.24 6.88
CA GLN A 174 12.74 -3.10 7.51
C GLN A 174 11.79 -2.25 6.68
N PHE A 175 10.53 -2.66 6.61
CA PHE A 175 9.45 -1.81 6.10
C PHE A 175 9.08 -0.76 7.14
N THR A 176 8.76 0.43 6.63
CA THR A 176 8.34 1.58 7.42
C THR A 176 6.93 2.00 7.02
N PHE A 177 6.33 2.84 7.86
CA PHE A 177 5.06 3.49 7.67
C PHE A 177 5.25 5.00 7.70
N THR A 178 4.47 5.68 6.87
CA THR A 178 4.42 7.14 6.79
C THR A 178 2.97 7.56 6.62
N LEU A 179 2.66 8.84 6.86
CA LEU A 179 1.31 9.34 6.62
C LEU A 179 1.02 9.26 5.12
N LEU A 180 -0.21 8.82 4.81
CA LEU A 180 -0.75 9.05 3.50
C LEU A 180 -1.16 10.52 3.48
N GLU A 181 -0.40 11.34 2.75
CA GLU A 181 -0.74 12.75 2.58
C GLU A 181 -2.17 12.85 2.06
N HIS A 182 -2.96 13.75 2.63
CA HIS A 182 -4.27 14.03 2.07
C HIS A 182 -4.02 14.53 0.66
N SER A 183 -4.58 13.87 -0.36
CA SER A 183 -4.74 14.53 -1.66
C SER A 183 -5.51 15.82 -1.39
N ALA A 184 -4.81 16.96 -1.37
CA ALA A 184 -5.45 18.23 -1.60
C ALA A 184 -6.19 18.02 -2.91
N ALA A 185 -7.52 18.02 -2.87
CA ALA A 185 -8.32 17.94 -4.08
C ALA A 185 -7.80 19.05 -5.01
N THR A 186 -7.02 18.67 -6.02
CA THR A 186 -6.61 19.59 -7.07
C THR A 186 -7.91 20.01 -7.73
N LYS A 187 -8.15 21.32 -7.68
CA LYS A 187 -9.29 22.02 -8.28
C LYS A 187 -9.57 21.57 -9.71
#